data_AF-A0A8H5VIL1-F1
#
_entry.id   AF-A0A8H5VIL1-F1
#
_cell.length_a   1.000
_cell.length_b   1.000
_cell.length_c   1.000
_cell.angle_alpha   90.00
_cell.angle_beta   90.00
_cell.angle_gamma   90.00
#
_symmetry.space_group_name_H-M   'P 1'
#
loop_
_entity.id
_entity.type
_entity.pdbx_description
1 polymer ?
#
loop_
_entity_poly.entity_id
_entity_poly.type
_entity_poly.pdbx_seq_one_letter_code
_entity_poly.pdbx_strand_id
1 'polypeptide(L)'
;MVKLNLATLVLAIATGALAIPSSLFERDDTTCRDDLPENTLANVQEAVECINYLASLNQGCTAGVSGVSFCRRGNTQITGLAVGLLAHQTATSSCKDVARGAGLIMDRCSRGDGKVRGANPAWGNGHLLVDIRRV
;
A
#
# COMPACT_ATOMS: atom_id res chain seq x y z
N MET A 1 -53.09 -7.45 -52.02
CA MET A 1 -53.82 -8.04 -50.88
C MET A 1 -53.02 -9.20 -50.32
N VAL A 2 -52.28 -9.01 -49.23
CA VAL A 2 -51.80 -10.10 -48.34
C VAL A 2 -51.91 -9.59 -46.91
N LYS A 3 -52.40 -10.50 -46.05
CA LYS A 3 -53.00 -10.30 -44.73
C LYS A 3 -52.01 -9.83 -43.65
N LEU A 4 -52.55 -9.00 -42.74
CA LEU A 4 -52.03 -8.77 -41.38
C LEU A 4 -52.06 -10.07 -40.57
N ASN A 5 -50.98 -10.36 -39.83
CA ASN A 5 -50.96 -10.80 -38.42
C ASN A 5 -49.67 -11.56 -38.11
N LEU A 6 -48.87 -11.07 -37.16
CA LEU A 6 -48.95 -11.44 -35.75
C LEU A 6 -47.67 -10.94 -35.08
N ALA A 7 -47.83 -10.20 -33.99
CA ALA A 7 -46.76 -9.52 -33.27
C ALA A 7 -45.65 -10.47 -32.78
N THR A 8 -44.42 -10.26 -33.24
CA THR A 8 -43.21 -10.78 -32.59
C THR A 8 -42.61 -9.66 -31.75
N LEU A 9 -43.07 -9.56 -30.50
CA LEU A 9 -42.48 -8.73 -29.46
C LEU A 9 -41.15 -9.40 -29.04
N VAL A 10 -40.04 -8.97 -29.62
CA VAL A 10 -38.71 -9.42 -29.18
C VAL A 10 -38.35 -8.65 -27.91
N LEU A 11 -38.45 -9.33 -26.77
CA LEU A 11 -38.00 -8.83 -25.48
C LEU A 11 -36.46 -8.81 -25.49
N ALA A 12 -35.87 -7.65 -25.77
CA ALA A 12 -34.43 -7.45 -25.58
C ALA A 12 -34.17 -7.44 -24.07
N ILE A 13 -33.71 -8.58 -23.55
CA ILE A 13 -33.22 -8.68 -22.17
C ILE A 13 -31.89 -7.91 -22.16
N ALA A 14 -31.92 -6.66 -21.71
CA ALA A 14 -30.70 -5.94 -21.38
C ALA A 14 -30.05 -6.67 -20.20
N THR A 15 -29.07 -7.53 -20.48
CA THR A 15 -28.12 -7.98 -19.47
C THR A 15 -27.32 -6.76 -19.02
N GLY A 16 -27.88 -6.04 -18.06
CA GLY A 16 -27.13 -5.11 -17.23
C GLY A 16 -26.14 -5.93 -16.42
N ALA A 17 -24.94 -6.12 -16.95
CA ALA A 17 -23.80 -6.41 -16.10
C ALA A 17 -23.63 -5.18 -15.20
N LEU A 18 -24.18 -5.23 -14.00
CA LEU A 18 -23.75 -4.36 -12.92
C LEU A 18 -22.28 -4.71 -12.71
N ALA A 19 -21.39 -3.94 -13.34
CA ALA A 19 -20.02 -3.88 -12.93
C ALA A 19 -20.06 -3.45 -11.47
N ILE A 20 -20.04 -4.42 -10.57
CA ILE A 20 -19.78 -4.18 -9.16
C ILE A 20 -18.48 -3.37 -9.20
N PRO A 21 -18.47 -2.11 -8.73
CA PRO A 21 -17.20 -1.42 -8.59
C PRO A 21 -16.38 -2.38 -7.74
N SER A 22 -15.30 -2.90 -8.31
CA SER A 22 -14.28 -3.56 -7.52
C SER A 22 -13.89 -2.48 -6.53
N SER A 23 -14.45 -2.56 -5.33
CA SER A 23 -13.93 -1.89 -4.17
C SER A 23 -12.49 -2.36 -4.13
N LEU A 24 -11.61 -1.54 -4.71
CA LEU A 24 -10.22 -1.40 -4.33
C LEU A 24 -10.30 -1.09 -2.84
N PHE A 25 -10.54 -2.14 -2.05
CA PHE A 25 -10.42 -2.08 -0.62
C PHE A 25 -8.97 -1.69 -0.44
N GLU A 26 -8.78 -0.42 -0.10
CA GLU A 26 -7.64 -0.01 0.67
C GLU A 26 -7.50 -1.06 1.75
N ARG A 27 -6.46 -1.90 1.66
CA ARG A 27 -6.10 -2.76 2.77
C ARG A 27 -5.55 -1.81 3.82
N ASP A 28 -6.44 -1.29 4.64
CA ASP A 28 -6.12 -0.50 5.82
C ASP A 28 -5.65 -1.45 6.93
N ASP A 29 -4.54 -2.13 6.66
CA ASP A 29 -3.84 -2.96 7.62
C ASP A 29 -2.76 -2.11 8.35
N THR A 30 -2.91 -0.78 8.35
CA THR A 30 -1.97 0.13 8.97
C THR A 30 -1.92 -0.15 10.47
N THR A 31 -0.77 -0.61 10.94
CA THR A 31 -0.50 -0.89 12.34
C THR A 31 0.40 0.21 12.89
N CYS A 32 -0.17 1.11 13.69
CA CYS A 32 0.62 2.09 14.44
C CYS A 32 1.33 1.40 15.61
N ARG A 33 2.57 1.81 15.88
CA ARG A 33 3.43 1.20 16.91
C ARG A 33 3.89 2.23 17.94
N ASP A 34 2.95 3.06 18.36
CA ASP A 34 3.13 4.06 19.42
C ASP A 34 3.20 3.42 20.82
N ASP A 35 2.96 2.10 20.90
CA ASP A 35 3.18 1.25 22.07
C ASP A 35 4.66 1.03 22.40
N LEU A 36 5.55 1.29 21.44
CA LEU A 36 6.98 1.06 21.58
C LEU A 36 7.68 2.25 22.27
N PRO A 37 8.86 2.03 22.88
CA PRO A 37 9.61 3.10 23.53
C PRO A 37 9.97 4.26 22.60
N GLU A 38 10.06 5.47 23.15
CA GLU A 38 10.35 6.72 22.42
C GLU A 38 11.62 6.66 21.55
N ASN A 39 12.64 5.90 21.97
CA ASN A 39 13.87 5.71 21.21
C ASN A 39 13.72 4.78 19.99
N THR A 40 12.50 4.32 19.68
CA THR A 40 12.18 3.56 18.47
C THR A 40 11.39 4.38 17.45
N LEU A 41 10.85 5.53 17.87
CA LEU A 41 10.01 6.37 17.05
C LEU A 41 10.86 7.20 16.07
N ALA A 42 10.48 7.15 14.80
CA ALA A 42 11.16 7.86 13.73
C ALA A 42 10.73 9.33 13.70
N ASN A 43 11.48 10.16 12.96
CA ASN A 43 11.12 11.56 12.76
C ASN A 43 10.22 11.69 11.52
N VAL A 44 9.13 12.46 11.66
CA VAL A 44 8.14 12.67 10.59
C VAL A 44 8.75 13.31 9.34
N GLN A 45 9.60 14.33 9.50
CA GLN A 45 10.17 15.06 8.38
C GLN A 45 11.16 14.20 7.58
N GLU A 46 12.03 13.45 8.28
CA GLU A 46 12.93 12.49 7.65
C GLU A 46 12.15 11.37 6.91
N ALA A 47 11.02 10.92 7.46
CA ALA A 47 10.14 9.95 6.80
C ALA A 47 9.53 10.51 5.52
N VAL A 48 9.03 11.76 5.53
CA VAL A 48 8.49 12.45 4.35
C VAL A 48 9.53 12.57 3.24
N GLU A 49 10.78 12.91 3.58
CA GLU A 49 11.87 12.96 2.60
C GLU A 49 12.12 11.60 1.95
N CYS A 50 12.08 10.52 2.73
CA CYS A 50 12.18 9.17 2.19
C CYS A 50 10.98 8.81 1.30
N ILE A 51 9.76 9.16 1.70
CA ILE A 51 8.55 8.92 0.90
C ILE A 51 8.65 9.63 -0.45
N ASN A 52 9.05 10.90 -0.46
CA ASN A 52 9.23 11.69 -1.68
C ASN A 52 10.30 11.10 -2.59
N TYR A 53 11.43 10.66 -2.01
CA TYR A 53 12.46 9.95 -2.77
C TYR A 53 11.89 8.69 -3.42
N LEU A 54 11.23 7.82 -2.67
CA LEU A 54 10.66 6.57 -3.20
C LEU A 54 9.59 6.82 -4.28
N ALA A 55 8.75 7.83 -4.09
CA ALA A 55 7.73 8.24 -5.06
C ALA A 55 8.33 8.77 -6.38
N SER A 56 9.53 9.33 -6.34
CA SER A 56 10.25 9.79 -7.53
C SER A 56 10.83 8.66 -8.39
N LEU A 57 10.97 7.45 -7.82
CA LEU A 57 11.61 6.33 -8.50
C LEU A 57 10.64 5.60 -9.44
N ASN A 58 11.11 5.27 -10.64
CA ASN A 58 10.45 4.36 -11.58
C ASN A 58 11.14 2.99 -11.56
N GLN A 59 11.22 2.35 -10.39
CA GLN A 59 11.81 1.02 -10.23
C GLN A 59 11.03 0.16 -9.22
N GLY A 60 11.35 -1.14 -9.19
CA GLY A 60 10.83 -2.07 -8.19
C GLY A 60 11.60 -1.97 -6.88
N CYS A 61 10.87 -1.90 -5.77
CA CYS A 61 11.38 -2.02 -4.41
C CYS A 61 11.17 -3.48 -3.96
N THR A 62 12.26 -4.22 -3.82
CA THR A 62 12.26 -5.66 -3.51
C THR A 62 12.84 -5.92 -2.13
N ALA A 63 12.11 -6.67 -1.30
CA ALA A 63 12.60 -7.11 0.00
C ALA A 63 12.47 -8.63 0.17
N GLY A 64 13.35 -9.23 0.95
CA GLY A 64 13.21 -10.58 1.50
C GLY A 64 12.62 -10.56 2.92
N VAL A 65 12.55 -11.73 3.55
CA VAL A 65 11.96 -11.87 4.90
C VAL A 65 12.78 -11.17 6.00
N SER A 66 14.10 -11.01 5.79
CA SER A 66 15.00 -10.32 6.74
C SER A 66 14.87 -8.79 6.69
N GLY A 67 14.11 -8.27 5.72
CA GLY A 67 13.92 -6.85 5.51
C GLY A 67 15.05 -6.17 4.73
N VAL A 68 14.70 -5.09 4.03
CA VAL A 68 15.63 -4.28 3.23
C VAL A 68 15.35 -2.81 3.45
N SER A 69 16.41 -2.03 3.68
CA SER A 69 16.35 -0.57 3.78
C SER A 69 16.10 0.03 2.41
N PHE A 70 14.90 0.53 2.14
CA PHE A 70 14.60 1.22 0.88
C PHE A 70 15.08 2.67 0.89
N CYS A 71 14.99 3.32 2.05
CA CYS A 71 15.53 4.65 2.24
C CYS A 71 15.91 4.88 3.70
N ARG A 72 16.98 5.64 3.93
CA ARG A 72 17.37 6.16 5.24
C ARG A 72 17.65 7.66 5.12
N ARG A 73 17.15 8.43 6.09
CA ARG A 73 17.43 9.86 6.31
C ARG A 73 17.65 10.07 7.80
N GLY A 74 18.83 10.56 8.17
CA GLY A 74 19.25 10.63 9.57
C GLY A 74 19.08 9.30 10.30
N ASN A 75 18.20 9.30 11.31
CA ASN A 75 17.89 8.10 12.11
C ASN A 75 16.57 7.46 11.71
N THR A 76 15.90 7.92 10.67
CA THR A 76 14.66 7.35 10.16
C THR A 76 14.92 6.46 8.95
N GLN A 77 14.30 5.30 8.93
CA GLN A 77 14.39 4.34 7.84
C GLN A 77 13.01 3.83 7.45
N ILE A 78 12.79 3.74 6.14
CA ILE A 78 11.68 3.00 5.54
C ILE A 78 12.21 1.66 5.08
N THR A 79 11.71 0.60 5.70
CA THR A 79 12.13 -0.79 5.46
C THR A 79 11.01 -1.57 4.80
N GLY A 80 11.33 -2.32 3.76
CA GLY A 80 10.43 -3.34 3.20
C GLY A 80 10.71 -4.70 3.83
N LEU A 81 9.67 -5.50 4.08
CA LEU A 81 9.77 -6.88 4.56
C LEU A 81 8.83 -7.77 3.75
N ALA A 82 9.34 -8.89 3.24
CA ALA A 82 8.49 -9.91 2.66
C ALA A 82 7.75 -10.66 3.78
N VAL A 83 6.41 -10.70 3.70
CA VAL A 83 5.54 -11.34 4.70
C VAL A 83 4.70 -12.44 4.06
N GLY A 84 4.48 -13.53 4.81
CA GLY A 84 3.76 -14.70 4.33
C GLY A 84 4.49 -15.50 3.24
N LEU A 85 5.81 -15.33 3.12
CA LEU A 85 6.67 -15.99 2.14
C LEU A 85 7.78 -16.80 2.83
N LEU A 86 8.36 -17.77 2.11
CA LEU A 86 9.49 -18.57 2.60
C LEU A 86 10.77 -17.73 2.66
N ALA A 87 11.75 -18.15 3.48
CA ALA A 87 12.94 -17.35 3.76
C ALA A 87 13.81 -17.01 2.52
N HIS A 88 13.77 -17.83 1.47
CA HIS A 88 14.50 -17.62 0.22
C HIS A 88 13.70 -16.83 -0.83
N GLN A 89 12.47 -16.44 -0.53
CA GLN A 89 11.59 -15.70 -1.43
C GLN A 89 11.64 -14.20 -1.13
N THR A 90 11.28 -13.42 -2.14
CA THR A 90 11.19 -11.96 -2.06
C THR A 90 9.80 -11.49 -2.45
N ALA A 91 9.43 -10.30 -1.98
CA ALA A 91 8.27 -9.56 -2.43
C ALA A 91 8.75 -8.28 -3.11
N THR A 92 8.15 -7.94 -4.25
CA THR A 92 8.46 -6.74 -5.02
C THR A 92 7.19 -5.93 -5.25
N SER A 93 7.27 -4.62 -5.03
CA SER A 93 6.25 -3.67 -5.49
C SER A 93 6.93 -2.48 -6.17
N SER A 94 6.19 -1.62 -6.85
CA SER A 94 6.79 -0.37 -7.33
C SER A 94 7.20 0.49 -6.13
N CYS A 95 8.30 1.24 -6.23
CA CYS A 95 8.68 2.13 -5.14
C CYS A 95 7.64 3.24 -4.90
N LYS A 96 6.80 3.55 -5.89
CA LYS A 96 5.64 4.44 -5.75
C LYS A 96 4.55 3.83 -4.84
N ASP A 97 4.28 2.54 -4.99
CA ASP A 97 3.33 1.83 -4.14
C ASP A 97 3.85 1.66 -2.71
N VAL A 98 5.16 1.47 -2.56
CA VAL A 98 5.84 1.51 -1.25
C VAL A 98 5.70 2.90 -0.62
N ALA A 99 5.94 3.96 -1.39
CA ALA A 99 5.78 5.34 -0.93
C ALA A 99 4.34 5.63 -0.50
N ARG A 100 3.35 5.14 -1.27
CA ARG A 100 1.93 5.24 -0.91
C ARG A 100 1.60 4.47 0.36
N GLY A 101 2.13 3.25 0.50
CA GLY A 101 1.99 2.45 1.72
C GLY A 101 2.57 3.16 2.95
N ALA A 102 3.75 3.77 2.82
CA ALA A 102 4.36 4.60 3.85
C ALA A 102 3.56 5.89 4.14
N GLY A 103 2.98 6.52 3.11
CA GLY A 103 2.09 7.67 3.28
C GLY A 103 0.91 7.36 4.18
N LEU A 104 0.27 6.20 4.02
CA LEU A 104 -0.82 5.76 4.90
C LEU A 104 -0.38 5.56 6.36
N ILE A 105 0.88 5.19 6.61
CA ILE A 105 1.45 5.15 7.97
C ILE A 105 1.58 6.58 8.51
N MET A 106 2.05 7.53 7.69
CA MET A 106 2.14 8.93 8.10
C MET A 106 0.76 9.51 8.43
N ASP A 107 -0.26 9.22 7.62
CA ASP A 107 -1.60 9.76 7.80
C ASP A 107 -2.26 9.28 9.10
N ARG A 108 -1.99 8.04 9.52
CA ARG A 108 -2.65 7.41 10.68
C ARG A 108 -1.81 7.40 11.95
N CYS A 109 -0.49 7.32 11.83
CA CYS A 109 0.42 7.05 12.95
C CYS A 109 1.38 8.21 13.26
N SER A 110 1.26 9.35 12.58
CA SER A 110 2.02 10.55 12.97
C SER A 110 1.44 11.15 14.25
N ARG A 111 2.34 11.46 15.18
CA ARG A 111 2.03 12.09 16.46
C ARG A 111 2.29 13.59 16.42
N GLY A 112 1.64 14.33 17.32
CA GLY A 112 1.79 15.79 17.43
C GLY A 112 3.18 16.27 17.87
N ASP A 113 4.05 15.38 18.35
CA ASP A 113 5.45 15.63 18.73
C ASP A 113 6.44 15.44 17.57
N GLY A 114 5.94 15.25 16.34
CA GLY A 114 6.76 15.04 15.15
C GLY A 114 7.39 13.65 15.06
N LYS A 115 6.81 12.67 15.76
CA LYS A 115 7.22 11.27 15.75
C LYS A 115 6.25 10.39 14.97
N VAL A 116 6.77 9.28 14.45
CA VAL A 116 5.98 8.27 13.75
C VAL A 116 6.59 6.88 13.93
N ARG A 117 5.75 5.88 14.11
CA ARG A 117 6.12 4.46 14.00
C ARG A 117 4.91 3.66 13.54
N GLY A 118 5.12 2.85 12.53
CA GLY A 118 4.09 1.91 12.10
C GLY A 118 4.51 1.10 10.90
N ALA A 119 3.61 0.20 10.52
CA ALA A 119 3.76 -0.65 9.36
C ALA A 119 2.46 -0.71 8.57
N ASN A 120 2.56 -0.88 7.26
CA ASN A 120 1.43 -1.02 6.35
C ASN A 120 1.91 -1.76 5.09
N PRO A 121 1.08 -2.61 4.45
CA PRO A 121 1.46 -3.18 3.16
C PRO A 121 1.72 -2.10 2.10
N ALA A 122 2.62 -2.40 1.17
CA ALA A 122 2.76 -1.60 -0.04
C ALA A 122 1.44 -1.61 -0.80
N TRP A 123 1.08 -0.48 -1.42
CA TRP A 123 -0.20 -0.36 -2.12
C TRP A 123 -0.36 -1.45 -3.19
N GLY A 124 -1.50 -2.15 -3.19
CA GLY A 124 -1.76 -3.26 -4.12
C GLY A 124 -0.91 -4.52 -3.90
N ASN A 125 -0.01 -4.57 -2.92
CA ASN A 125 0.83 -5.74 -2.61
C ASN A 125 0.85 -6.06 -1.10
N GLY A 126 -0.03 -6.98 -0.70
CA GLY A 126 -0.13 -7.48 0.68
C GLY A 126 1.06 -8.31 1.18
N HIS A 127 1.98 -8.71 0.30
CA HIS A 127 3.16 -9.51 0.66
C HIS A 127 4.42 -8.67 0.92
N LEU A 128 4.38 -7.38 0.62
CA LEU A 128 5.47 -6.45 0.93
C LEU A 128 5.00 -5.50 2.03
N LEU A 129 5.41 -5.77 3.26
CA LEU A 129 5.16 -4.88 4.39
C LEU A 129 6.15 -3.72 4.37
N VAL A 130 5.66 -2.50 4.50
CA VAL A 130 6.46 -1.28 4.66
C VAL A 130 6.44 -0.90 6.13
N ASP A 131 7.60 -0.58 6.70
CA ASP A 131 7.74 -0.23 8.11
C ASP A 131 8.60 1.03 8.27
N ILE A 132 8.09 2.02 9.01
CA ILE A 132 8.80 3.27 9.32
C ILE A 132 9.37 3.17 10.74
N ARG A 133 10.70 3.15 10.85
CA ARG A 133 11.42 2.89 12.11
C ARG A 133 12.56 3.87 12.35
N ARG A 134 12.93 4.00 13.62
CA ARG A 134 14.23 4.56 14.01
C ARG A 134 15.32 3.48 13.95
N VAL A 135 16.53 3.89 13.56
CA VAL A 135 17.75 3.08 13.39
C VAL A 135 19.01 3.88 13.71
#